data_AF-A0A8T4CCB8-F1
#
_entry.id   AF-A0A8T4CCB8-F1
#
_cell.length_a   1.000
_cell.length_b   1.000
_cell.length_c   1.000
_cell.angle_alpha   90.00
_cell.angle_beta   90.00
_cell.angle_gamma   90.00
#
_symmetry.space_group_name_H-M   'P 1'
#
loop_
_entity.id
_entity.type
_entity.pdbx_description
1 polymer ?
#
loop_
_entity_poly.entity_id
_entity_poly.type
_entity_poly.pdbx_seq_one_letter_code
_entity_poly.pdbx_strand_id
1 'polypeptide(L)'
;MTRLLLYAQPLGAGPMLSKAALRKGEYREGSGVLGSIGFTDVGKAVHEAIDRIYSDFDLGAIELGVGGGWAVRFSTSQFRLVLTRRAYRPFGGPEGSYVTLDLDGDKHAIFRFVKTFLKSLRRPPWEIAFPGDFRKRTGVRVKEIVADWEKFAEGVSLEKAGEGPEEEGTAVAAAGKPGGAAGARKAPGEPAPKVARKVVKPAPKVALSAVAFLGFDGEGLVMSVRAENGSSVSLEKVQVTPRASSEALRFGSPAKVISYLRPGESLTLRFPVDSPPDSAAGEVWAELEGEALGRKVAARTEPRPLRSPLPGLEPAEVATAEWHRRASALVRRDEVRTKVAMAASEAFDEMLSRVRTTGLALLDPEVIHSGTSYMGHLKMFALDDRKRPYAFALDCVGDFRESKITLHFYAESAELVMALRERILAALAGKG
;
A
#
# COMPACT_ATOMS: atom_id res chain seq x y z
N MET A 1 7.97 -3.17 26.72
CA MET A 1 7.67 -2.54 25.42
C MET A 1 6.24 -2.91 25.01
N THR A 2 5.51 -1.98 24.43
CA THR A 2 4.12 -2.13 24.02
C THR A 2 4.01 -1.79 22.54
N ARG A 3 3.40 -2.70 21.76
CA ARG A 3 3.00 -2.45 20.38
C ARG A 3 1.48 -2.30 20.29
N LEU A 4 1.01 -1.28 19.57
CA LEU A 4 -0.39 -0.92 19.47
C LEU A 4 -0.71 -0.48 18.04
N LEU A 5 -1.77 -1.02 17.46
CA LEU A 5 -2.27 -0.62 16.14
C LEU A 5 -3.65 0.03 16.32
N LEU A 6 -3.76 1.32 16.01
CA LEU A 6 -5.03 2.05 16.05
C LEU A 6 -5.48 2.44 14.65
N TYR A 7 -6.79 2.53 14.46
CA TYR A 7 -7.41 2.98 13.21
C TYR A 7 -8.08 4.34 13.42
N ALA A 8 -7.87 5.25 12.47
CA ALA A 8 -8.47 6.57 12.46
C ALA A 8 -9.13 6.88 11.11
N GLN A 9 -10.32 7.48 11.13
CA GLN A 9 -10.98 8.07 9.99
C GLN A 9 -10.48 9.51 9.80
N PRO A 10 -9.77 9.83 8.71
CA PRO A 10 -9.58 11.21 8.32
C PRO A 10 -10.92 11.78 7.79
N LEU A 11 -11.36 12.90 8.33
CA LEU A 11 -12.62 13.56 7.97
C LEU A 11 -12.38 14.91 7.28
N GLY A 12 -11.19 15.48 7.44
CA GLY A 12 -10.77 16.73 6.83
C GLY A 12 -9.49 16.61 6.00
N ALA A 13 -9.32 17.55 5.07
CA ALA A 13 -8.04 17.73 4.39
C ALA A 13 -7.01 18.31 5.37
N GLY A 14 -5.78 17.80 5.32
CA GLY A 14 -4.62 18.34 6.02
C GLY A 14 -3.74 19.17 5.08
N PRO A 15 -2.61 19.70 5.57
CA PRO A 15 -1.66 20.38 4.70
C PRO A 15 -1.11 19.42 3.64
N MET A 16 -0.75 19.99 2.49
CA MET A 16 0.08 19.27 1.53
C MET A 16 1.52 19.35 2.02
N LEU A 17 2.17 18.20 2.24
CA LEU A 17 3.55 18.16 2.71
C LEU A 17 4.51 17.80 1.58
N SER A 18 5.65 18.49 1.51
CA SER A 18 6.70 18.19 0.53
C SER A 18 7.32 16.83 0.80
N LYS A 19 7.29 15.93 -0.20
CA LYS A 19 7.96 14.61 -0.12
C LYS A 19 9.46 14.76 0.08
N ALA A 20 10.07 15.74 -0.57
CA ALA A 20 11.51 15.99 -0.46
C ALA A 20 11.89 16.46 0.95
N ALA A 21 11.06 17.31 1.58
CA ALA A 21 11.26 17.75 2.95
C ALA A 21 11.09 16.57 3.93
N LEU A 22 10.02 15.77 3.77
CA LEU A 22 9.79 14.60 4.63
C LEU A 22 10.89 13.55 4.54
N ARG A 23 11.53 13.39 3.37
CA ARG A 23 12.73 12.51 3.22
C ARG A 23 13.95 13.04 3.97
N LYS A 24 14.02 14.35 4.20
CA LYS A 24 15.06 15.00 5.01
C LYS A 24 14.66 15.12 6.49
N GLY A 25 13.49 14.60 6.87
CA GLY A 25 12.93 14.72 8.22
C GLY A 25 12.38 16.10 8.55
N GLU A 26 12.04 16.90 7.53
CA GLU A 26 11.47 18.23 7.71
C GLU A 26 9.95 18.21 7.50
N TYR A 27 9.20 18.80 8.43
CA TYR A 27 7.78 19.09 8.24
C TYR A 27 7.62 20.42 7.50
N ARG A 28 7.46 20.36 6.17
CA ARG A 28 7.30 21.55 5.33
C ARG A 28 6.13 21.39 4.38
N GLU A 29 5.32 22.44 4.26
CA GLU A 29 4.27 22.51 3.27
C GLU A 29 4.85 22.45 1.84
N GLY A 30 4.21 21.66 0.98
CA GLY A 30 4.58 21.47 -0.40
C GLY A 30 3.76 22.34 -1.34
N SER A 31 4.38 22.82 -2.42
CA SER A 31 3.70 23.55 -3.48
C SER A 31 3.23 22.57 -4.57
N GLY A 32 1.92 22.34 -4.65
CA GLY A 32 1.30 21.55 -5.73
C GLY A 32 1.22 20.04 -5.48
N VAL A 33 0.53 19.35 -6.40
CA VAL A 33 0.20 17.91 -6.30
C VAL A 33 1.39 17.00 -6.64
N LEU A 34 2.22 17.42 -7.60
CA LEU A 34 3.46 16.75 -7.97
C LEU A 34 4.54 17.04 -6.93
N GLY A 35 4.94 16.01 -6.18
CA GLY A 35 6.00 16.14 -5.17
C GLY A 35 5.51 16.36 -3.74
N SER A 36 4.20 16.37 -3.49
CA SER A 36 3.62 16.51 -2.16
C SER A 36 2.72 15.34 -1.77
N ILE A 37 2.40 15.19 -0.49
CA ILE A 37 1.38 14.27 0.04
C ILE A 37 0.27 15.07 0.73
N GLY A 38 -0.99 14.69 0.53
CA GLY A 38 -2.11 15.24 1.31
C GLY A 38 -2.18 14.54 2.67
N PHE A 39 -1.62 15.14 3.72
CA PHE A 39 -1.33 14.48 5.01
C PHE A 39 -2.56 14.26 5.93
N THR A 40 -3.74 14.74 5.52
CA THR A 40 -5.02 14.71 6.25
C THR A 40 -5.00 15.42 7.61
N ASP A 41 -6.19 15.70 8.15
CA ASP A 41 -6.39 16.22 9.49
C ASP A 41 -5.77 15.34 10.58
N VAL A 42 -5.90 14.01 10.44
CA VAL A 42 -5.27 13.03 11.34
C VAL A 42 -3.75 13.18 11.36
N GLY A 43 -3.09 13.26 10.20
CA GLY A 43 -1.64 13.42 10.15
C GLY A 43 -1.18 14.73 10.78
N LYS A 44 -1.89 15.83 10.51
CA LYS A 44 -1.63 17.11 11.17
C LYS A 44 -1.73 17.00 12.70
N ALA A 45 -2.80 16.39 13.21
CA ALA A 45 -2.98 16.20 14.65
C ALA A 45 -1.91 15.31 15.29
N VAL A 46 -1.42 14.29 14.57
CA VAL A 46 -0.28 13.47 15.02
C VAL A 46 0.98 14.32 15.16
N HIS A 47 1.31 15.11 14.14
CA HIS A 47 2.48 15.98 14.17
C HIS A 47 2.40 16.97 15.34
N GLU A 48 1.27 17.69 15.48
CA GLU A 48 1.05 18.63 16.57
C GLU A 48 1.13 17.98 17.96
N ALA A 49 0.63 16.74 18.10
CA ALA A 49 0.72 16.01 19.36
C ALA A 49 2.15 15.62 19.71
N ILE A 50 2.96 15.21 18.73
CA ILE A 50 4.36 14.82 18.95
C ILE A 50 5.21 16.07 19.23
N ASP A 51 5.07 17.11 18.42
CA ASP A 51 5.76 18.39 18.58
C ASP A 51 5.49 19.05 19.94
N ARG A 52 4.27 18.88 20.48
CA ARG A 52 3.93 19.36 21.83
C ARG A 52 4.60 18.57 22.95
N ILE A 53 4.88 17.27 22.76
CA ILE A 53 5.43 16.41 23.81
C ILE A 53 6.96 16.34 23.74
N TYR A 54 7.53 16.38 22.54
CA TYR A 54 8.95 16.16 22.28
C TYR A 54 9.51 17.35 21.51
N SER A 55 10.56 17.96 22.06
CA SER A 55 11.30 19.04 21.40
C SER A 55 12.17 18.55 20.24
N ASP A 56 12.60 17.29 20.29
CA ASP A 56 13.40 16.63 19.26
C ASP A 56 12.78 15.27 18.92
N PHE A 57 12.34 15.11 17.67
CA PHE A 57 11.87 13.83 17.14
C PHE A 57 12.30 13.69 15.67
N ASP A 58 12.58 12.46 15.26
CA ASP A 58 12.92 12.17 13.88
C ASP A 58 11.66 11.94 13.06
N LEU A 59 11.44 12.81 12.08
CA LEU A 59 10.44 12.61 11.04
C LEU A 59 11.07 11.87 9.86
N GLY A 60 10.34 10.98 9.21
CA GLY A 60 10.82 10.34 7.99
C GLY A 60 9.70 9.83 7.11
N ALA A 61 9.77 10.11 5.80
CA ALA A 61 8.84 9.50 4.85
C ALA A 61 9.16 8.01 4.66
N ILE A 62 8.15 7.15 4.77
CA ILE A 62 8.21 5.75 4.33
C ILE A 62 7.32 5.67 3.10
N GLU A 63 7.89 5.70 1.89
CA GLU A 63 7.05 5.81 0.69
C GLU A 63 6.13 4.59 0.50
N LEU A 64 4.85 4.87 0.25
CA LEU A 64 3.90 3.92 -0.34
C LEU A 64 3.41 4.49 -1.68
N GLY A 65 3.27 3.61 -2.67
CA GLY A 65 3.06 3.91 -4.10
C GLY A 65 1.70 4.48 -4.50
N VAL A 66 1.51 4.57 -5.82
CA VAL A 66 0.43 5.29 -6.53
C VAL A 66 -0.99 4.91 -6.07
N GLY A 67 -1.79 5.91 -5.71
CA GLY A 67 -3.17 5.77 -5.22
C GLY A 67 -3.55 6.72 -4.07
N GLY A 68 -2.71 7.72 -3.77
CA GLY A 68 -2.96 8.68 -2.68
C GLY A 68 -2.64 8.15 -1.27
N GLY A 69 -2.20 6.89 -1.15
CA GLY A 69 -1.64 6.34 0.09
C GLY A 69 -0.26 6.92 0.38
N TRP A 70 0.09 7.01 1.66
CA TRP A 70 1.39 7.46 2.12
C TRP A 70 1.68 6.82 3.47
N ALA A 71 2.97 6.66 3.83
CA ALA A 71 3.37 6.38 5.19
C ALA A 71 4.44 7.37 5.67
N VAL A 72 4.34 7.76 6.94
CA VAL A 72 5.25 8.69 7.60
C VAL A 72 5.60 8.12 8.97
N ARG A 73 6.89 8.06 9.26
CA ARG A 73 7.44 7.63 10.53
C ARG A 73 7.75 8.83 11.39
N PHE A 74 7.38 8.73 12.66
CA PHE A 74 7.87 9.57 13.73
C PHE A 74 8.63 8.67 14.70
N SER A 75 9.86 9.03 15.03
CA SER A 75 10.65 8.32 16.02
C SER A 75 11.08 9.29 17.12
N THR A 76 10.90 8.86 18.36
CA THR A 76 11.42 9.53 19.55
C THR A 76 12.36 8.56 20.27
N SER A 77 13.03 9.01 21.33
CA SER A 77 13.78 8.12 22.21
C SER A 77 12.91 7.11 22.97
N GLN A 78 11.60 7.35 23.09
CA GLN A 78 10.69 6.56 23.93
C GLN A 78 9.72 5.67 23.13
N PHE A 79 9.34 6.08 21.92
CA PHE A 79 8.49 5.29 21.04
C PHE A 79 8.65 5.68 19.57
N ARG A 80 8.24 4.78 18.70
CA ARG A 80 8.12 4.95 17.26
C ARG A 80 6.65 4.85 16.86
N LEU A 81 6.24 5.71 15.93
CA LEU A 81 4.93 5.71 15.30
C LEU A 81 5.11 5.63 13.78
N VAL A 82 4.43 4.68 13.15
CA VAL A 82 4.27 4.65 11.69
C VAL A 82 2.82 4.98 11.35
N LEU A 83 2.63 6.16 10.77
CA LEU A 83 1.35 6.64 10.29
C LEU A 83 1.16 6.23 8.84
N THR A 84 0.12 5.47 8.51
CA THR A 84 -0.13 5.03 7.12
C THR A 84 -1.53 5.36 6.67
N ARG A 85 -1.67 6.16 5.60
CA ARG A 85 -2.95 6.39 4.92
C ARG A 85 -3.19 5.33 3.86
N ARG A 86 -4.38 4.73 3.88
CA ARG A 86 -4.86 3.76 2.89
C ARG A 86 -6.23 4.15 2.37
N ALA A 87 -6.40 4.14 1.06
CA ALA A 87 -7.71 4.30 0.44
C ALA A 87 -8.48 2.98 0.50
N TYR A 88 -9.78 3.05 0.81
CA TYR A 88 -10.73 1.99 0.46
C TYR A 88 -11.66 2.42 -0.67
N ARG A 89 -11.66 3.72 -1.07
CA ARG A 89 -12.26 4.23 -2.31
C ARG A 89 -11.24 5.04 -3.13
N PRO A 90 -10.96 4.68 -4.41
CA PRO A 90 -9.88 5.28 -5.21
C PRO A 90 -10.12 6.74 -5.65
N PHE A 91 -11.36 7.22 -5.63
CA PHE A 91 -11.73 8.59 -6.04
C PHE A 91 -12.42 9.40 -4.93
N GLY A 92 -12.29 8.96 -3.67
CA GLY A 92 -12.86 9.67 -2.51
C GLY A 92 -11.90 10.71 -1.93
N GLY A 93 -12.47 11.74 -1.30
CA GLY A 93 -11.72 12.66 -0.43
C GLY A 93 -11.10 11.96 0.79
N PRO A 94 -10.70 12.70 1.84
CA PRO A 94 -10.19 12.11 3.08
C PRO A 94 -11.11 10.99 3.62
N GLU A 95 -12.42 11.21 3.58
CA GLU A 95 -13.48 10.25 3.95
C GLU A 95 -13.44 8.91 3.19
N GLY A 96 -12.85 8.83 1.99
CA GLY A 96 -12.67 7.59 1.23
C GLY A 96 -11.44 6.76 1.65
N SER A 97 -10.80 7.14 2.75
CA SER A 97 -9.58 6.52 3.26
C SER A 97 -9.63 6.31 4.77
N TYR A 98 -8.67 5.55 5.29
CA TYR A 98 -8.40 5.42 6.72
C TYR A 98 -6.90 5.62 6.96
N VAL A 99 -6.56 5.91 8.20
CA VAL A 99 -5.18 6.04 8.66
C VAL A 99 -4.94 5.02 9.76
N THR A 100 -3.82 4.32 9.69
CA THR A 100 -3.35 3.44 10.77
C THR A 100 -2.23 4.11 11.54
N LEU A 101 -2.26 3.98 12.86
CA LEU A 101 -1.21 4.39 13.78
C LEU A 101 -0.59 3.12 14.37
N ASP A 102 0.56 2.68 13.84
CA ASP A 102 1.34 1.57 14.39
C ASP A 102 2.39 2.13 15.36
N LEU A 103 2.13 1.98 16.65
CA LEU A 103 2.90 2.50 17.77
C LEU A 103 3.71 1.37 18.40
N ASP A 104 4.99 1.60 18.64
CA ASP A 104 5.89 0.65 19.29
C ASP A 104 6.85 1.38 20.23
N GLY A 105 6.92 0.97 21.50
CA GLY A 105 7.82 1.60 22.47
C GLY A 105 7.36 1.52 23.93
N ASP A 106 7.72 2.53 24.70
CA ASP A 106 7.33 2.66 26.10
C ASP A 106 5.83 2.90 26.26
N LYS A 107 5.20 2.15 27.19
CA LYS A 107 3.75 2.19 27.41
C LYS A 107 3.28 3.56 27.88
N HIS A 108 4.02 4.22 28.78
CA HIS A 108 3.63 5.52 29.32
C HIS A 108 3.80 6.63 28.28
N ALA A 109 4.86 6.57 27.47
CA ALA A 109 5.07 7.48 26.35
C ALA A 109 3.94 7.36 25.30
N ILE A 110 3.57 6.14 24.93
CA ILE A 110 2.44 5.88 24.02
C ILE A 110 1.14 6.42 24.60
N PHE A 111 0.85 6.15 25.87
CA PHE A 111 -0.37 6.64 26.53
C PHE A 111 -0.44 8.18 26.54
N ARG A 112 0.68 8.84 26.86
CA ARG A 112 0.80 10.30 26.84
C ARG A 112 0.57 10.87 25.44
N PHE A 113 1.14 10.23 24.42
CA PHE A 113 0.92 10.59 23.01
C PHE A 113 -0.55 10.47 22.64
N VAL A 114 -1.18 9.30 22.86
CA VAL A 114 -2.58 9.05 22.49
C VAL A 114 -3.52 10.05 23.14
N LYS A 115 -3.34 10.35 24.43
CA LYS A 115 -4.15 11.35 25.14
C LYS A 115 -4.00 12.76 24.56
N THR A 116 -2.79 13.14 24.15
CA THR A 116 -2.52 14.45 23.55
C THR A 116 -3.06 14.55 22.12
N PHE A 117 -2.94 13.46 21.36
CA PHE A 117 -3.50 13.32 20.03
C PHE A 117 -5.03 13.45 20.04
N LEU A 118 -5.72 12.73 20.93
CA LEU A 118 -7.18 12.83 21.05
C LEU A 118 -7.67 14.25 21.36
N LYS A 119 -6.93 15.00 22.19
CA LYS A 119 -7.22 16.42 22.47
C LYS A 119 -6.99 17.36 21.29
N SER A 120 -6.21 16.94 20.30
CA SER A 120 -5.86 17.74 19.12
C SER A 120 -6.85 17.52 17.96
N LEU A 121 -7.69 16.49 18.06
CA LEU A 121 -8.74 16.22 17.08
C LEU A 121 -10.01 17.00 17.40
N ARG A 122 -10.68 17.50 16.36
CA ARG A 122 -12.01 18.13 16.47
C ARG A 122 -13.15 17.11 16.55
N ARG A 123 -12.89 15.88 16.11
CA ARG A 123 -13.87 14.78 16.06
C ARG A 123 -13.20 13.47 16.46
N PRO A 124 -13.96 12.50 16.98
CA PRO A 124 -13.41 11.21 17.34
C PRO A 124 -12.82 10.48 16.13
N PRO A 125 -11.62 9.89 16.24
CA PRO A 125 -10.97 9.21 15.12
C PRO A 125 -11.69 7.92 14.70
N TRP A 126 -12.62 7.40 15.50
CA TRP A 126 -13.35 6.16 15.20
C TRP A 126 -14.69 6.36 14.45
N GLU A 127 -15.04 7.59 14.07
CA GLU A 127 -16.22 7.88 13.24
C GLU A 127 -15.99 7.45 11.77
N ILE A 128 -15.97 6.15 11.50
CA ILE A 128 -15.73 5.61 10.15
C ILE A 128 -16.89 5.97 9.20
N ALA A 129 -16.60 6.74 8.15
CA ALA A 129 -17.60 7.24 7.19
C ALA A 129 -18.25 6.12 6.36
N PHE A 130 -17.50 5.06 6.04
CA PHE A 130 -17.99 3.92 5.26
C PHE A 130 -17.65 2.58 5.95
N PRO A 131 -18.39 2.19 7.01
CA PRO A 131 -18.07 1.00 7.82
C PRO A 131 -18.01 -0.31 7.03
N GLY A 132 -18.89 -0.47 6.03
CA GLY A 132 -18.92 -1.66 5.17
C GLY A 132 -17.66 -1.81 4.30
N ASP A 133 -17.22 -0.73 3.67
CA ASP A 133 -16.01 -0.73 2.82
C ASP A 133 -14.75 -0.85 3.68
N PHE A 134 -14.71 -0.17 4.82
CA PHE A 134 -13.65 -0.31 5.81
C PHE A 134 -13.52 -1.76 6.28
N ARG A 135 -14.62 -2.41 6.66
CA ARG A 135 -14.63 -3.81 7.12
C ARG A 135 -14.20 -4.77 6.01
N LYS A 136 -14.66 -4.56 4.77
CA LYS A 136 -14.19 -5.35 3.60
C LYS A 136 -12.68 -5.23 3.41
N ARG A 137 -12.09 -4.08 3.70
CA ARG A 137 -10.66 -3.81 3.48
C ARG A 137 -9.76 -4.25 4.64
N THR A 138 -10.25 -4.18 5.88
CA THR A 138 -9.44 -4.41 7.10
C THR A 138 -9.81 -5.67 7.87
N GLY A 139 -11.03 -6.19 7.67
CA GLY A 139 -11.61 -7.26 8.50
C GLY A 139 -12.06 -6.81 9.89
N VAL A 140 -11.83 -5.55 10.29
CA VAL A 140 -12.09 -5.03 11.64
C VAL A 140 -13.48 -4.40 11.71
N ARG A 141 -14.18 -4.61 12.83
CA ARG A 141 -15.48 -3.99 13.11
C ARG A 141 -15.31 -2.65 13.83
N VAL A 142 -16.19 -1.68 13.58
CA VAL A 142 -16.15 -0.35 14.23
C VAL A 142 -16.13 -0.44 15.76
N LYS A 143 -16.91 -1.36 16.34
CA LYS A 143 -16.92 -1.60 17.80
C LYS A 143 -15.54 -2.01 18.37
N GLU A 144 -14.73 -2.72 17.58
CA GLU A 144 -13.39 -3.15 17.99
C GLU A 144 -12.44 -1.94 17.98
N ILE A 145 -12.59 -1.02 17.00
CA ILE A 145 -11.85 0.25 16.94
C ILE A 145 -12.19 1.12 18.16
N VAL A 146 -13.47 1.30 18.47
CA VAL A 146 -13.92 2.10 19.62
C VAL A 146 -13.34 1.53 20.91
N ALA A 147 -13.46 0.22 21.13
CA ALA A 147 -12.89 -0.44 22.30
C ALA A 147 -11.37 -0.27 22.40
N ASP A 148 -10.65 -0.28 21.27
CA ASP A 148 -9.21 -0.05 21.24
C ASP A 148 -8.83 1.38 21.61
N TRP A 149 -9.61 2.39 21.21
CA TRP A 149 -9.39 3.78 21.62
C TRP A 149 -9.83 4.06 23.05
N GLU A 150 -10.92 3.47 23.53
CA GLU A 150 -11.46 3.67 24.88
C GLU A 150 -10.48 3.24 25.97
N LYS A 151 -9.67 2.21 25.72
CA LYS A 151 -8.56 1.79 26.59
C LYS A 151 -7.59 2.93 26.95
N PHE A 152 -7.55 4.00 26.15
CA PHE A 152 -6.62 5.12 26.28
C PHE A 152 -7.31 6.47 26.45
N ALA A 153 -8.65 6.49 26.46
CA ALA A 153 -9.45 7.71 26.50
C ALA A 153 -9.78 8.22 27.92
N GLU A 154 -9.26 7.59 28.98
CA GLU A 154 -9.55 7.99 30.37
C GLU A 154 -9.30 9.50 30.61
N GLY A 155 -10.40 10.22 30.86
CA GLY A 155 -10.43 11.67 31.09
C GLY A 155 -10.65 12.55 29.85
N VAL A 156 -11.11 11.99 28.72
CA VAL A 156 -11.63 12.74 27.56
C VAL A 156 -13.16 12.60 27.56
N SER A 157 -13.92 13.69 27.73
CA SER A 157 -15.38 13.63 27.62
C SER A 157 -15.78 13.24 26.21
N LEU A 158 -16.34 12.04 26.05
CA LEU A 158 -16.89 11.54 24.81
C LEU A 158 -18.37 11.91 24.77
N GLU A 159 -18.73 13.00 24.08
CA GLU A 159 -20.12 13.21 23.71
C GLU A 159 -20.51 12.18 22.63
N LYS A 160 -21.63 11.48 22.89
CA LYS A 160 -22.14 10.37 22.10
C LYS A 160 -22.55 10.84 20.70
N ALA A 161 -22.03 10.19 19.66
CA ALA A 161 -22.59 10.27 18.32
C ALA A 161 -23.54 9.08 18.07
N GLY A 162 -24.83 9.43 18.05
CA GLY A 162 -25.99 8.78 17.42
C GLY A 162 -25.93 7.31 17.00
N GLU A 163 -26.69 6.49 17.71
CA GLU A 163 -27.41 5.35 17.14
C GLU A 163 -28.50 5.87 16.18
N GLY A 164 -28.57 5.31 14.97
CA GLY A 164 -29.65 5.50 14.00
C GLY A 164 -29.54 4.45 12.90
N PRO A 165 -30.65 3.90 12.40
CA PRO A 165 -30.88 2.46 12.41
C PRO A 165 -30.52 1.75 11.10
N GLU A 166 -30.26 0.44 11.25
CA GLU A 166 -30.45 -0.54 10.19
C GLU A 166 -31.91 -0.50 9.71
N GLU A 167 -32.15 -0.34 8.41
CA GLU A 167 -33.39 -0.82 7.81
C GLU A 167 -33.16 -1.34 6.38
N GLU A 168 -33.60 -2.58 6.20
CA GLU A 168 -33.85 -3.26 4.94
C GLU A 168 -35.03 -2.61 4.20
N GLY A 169 -35.09 -2.84 2.88
CA GLY A 169 -36.39 -3.09 2.26
C GLY A 169 -36.96 -2.02 1.32
N THR A 170 -36.88 -2.37 0.03
CA THR A 170 -37.98 -2.32 -0.96
C THR A 170 -38.44 -1.00 -1.59
N ALA A 171 -38.67 -1.14 -2.90
CA ALA A 171 -39.10 -0.17 -3.88
C ALA A 171 -40.54 0.33 -3.68
N VAL A 172 -40.85 1.54 -4.17
CA VAL A 172 -42.07 1.83 -4.96
C VAL A 172 -41.79 3.00 -5.93
N ALA A 173 -42.31 2.85 -7.15
CA ALA A 173 -42.39 3.86 -8.20
C ALA A 173 -43.38 4.99 -7.88
N ALA A 174 -43.23 6.18 -8.49
CA ALA A 174 -44.37 6.97 -8.94
C ALA A 174 -43.93 8.12 -9.87
N ALA A 175 -44.77 8.32 -10.88
CA ALA A 175 -44.69 9.30 -11.93
C ALA A 175 -45.04 10.72 -11.48
N GLY A 176 -44.69 11.72 -12.30
CA GLY A 176 -45.19 13.08 -12.15
C GLY A 176 -44.67 14.05 -13.21
N LYS A 177 -45.33 14.11 -14.36
CA LYS A 177 -45.42 15.33 -15.19
C LYS A 177 -46.30 16.37 -14.46
N PRO A 178 -46.13 17.69 -14.70
CA PRO A 178 -46.79 18.41 -15.81
C PRO A 178 -45.79 19.33 -16.56
N GLY A 179 -45.91 19.66 -17.86
CA GLY A 179 -46.97 20.50 -18.47
C GLY A 179 -46.82 21.94 -17.97
N GLY A 180 -46.60 23.02 -18.71
CA GLY A 180 -46.54 23.39 -20.13
C GLY A 180 -46.74 24.92 -20.14
N ALA A 181 -46.21 25.66 -21.12
CA ALA A 181 -46.88 26.82 -21.75
C ALA A 181 -45.95 27.65 -22.63
N ALA A 182 -46.54 28.07 -23.74
CA ALA A 182 -46.01 28.84 -24.85
C ALA A 182 -45.61 30.29 -24.51
N GLY A 183 -44.73 30.83 -25.36
CA GLY A 183 -44.55 32.27 -25.54
C GLY A 183 -43.87 32.55 -26.89
N ALA A 184 -44.68 32.84 -27.91
CA ALA A 184 -44.22 33.24 -29.24
C ALA A 184 -43.90 34.74 -29.31
N ARG A 185 -42.88 35.14 -30.08
CA ARG A 185 -42.89 36.35 -30.94
C ARG A 185 -41.66 36.45 -31.88
N LYS A 186 -41.98 36.37 -33.18
CA LYS A 186 -41.55 37.21 -34.33
C LYS A 186 -40.07 37.44 -34.69
N ALA A 187 -39.75 36.86 -35.86
CA ALA A 187 -39.21 37.48 -37.10
C ALA A 187 -37.71 37.75 -37.28
N PRO A 188 -37.22 37.63 -38.54
CA PRO A 188 -35.90 37.11 -38.87
C PRO A 188 -34.93 38.20 -39.36
N GLY A 189 -33.69 38.13 -38.87
CA GLY A 189 -32.55 38.83 -39.46
C GLY A 189 -31.72 37.84 -40.27
N GLU A 190 -31.69 38.06 -41.57
CA GLU A 190 -30.88 37.39 -42.58
C GLU A 190 -29.37 37.46 -42.25
N PRO A 191 -28.63 36.33 -42.23
CA PRO A 191 -27.17 36.37 -42.29
C PRO A 191 -26.67 35.99 -43.68
N ALA A 192 -25.81 36.86 -44.21
CA ALA A 192 -25.03 36.74 -45.44
C ALA A 192 -24.38 35.35 -45.65
N PRO A 193 -24.10 34.96 -46.92
CA PRO A 193 -23.59 33.64 -47.27
C PRO A 193 -22.21 33.40 -46.64
N LYS A 194 -22.15 32.44 -45.70
CA LYS A 194 -20.87 31.88 -45.23
C LYS A 194 -20.26 31.06 -46.35
N VAL A 195 -19.19 31.60 -46.93
CA VAL A 195 -18.27 30.90 -47.83
C VAL A 195 -17.81 29.62 -47.13
N ALA A 196 -18.25 28.47 -47.65
CA ALA A 196 -17.82 27.16 -47.20
C ALA A 196 -16.34 26.97 -47.56
N ARG A 197 -15.42 27.35 -46.67
CA ARG A 197 -14.06 26.84 -46.69
C ARG A 197 -14.15 25.33 -46.52
N LYS A 198 -13.83 24.60 -47.59
CA LYS A 198 -13.65 23.15 -47.60
C LYS A 198 -12.51 22.83 -46.64
N VAL A 199 -12.83 22.59 -45.37
CA VAL A 199 -11.88 22.07 -44.39
C VAL A 199 -11.57 20.65 -44.84
N VAL A 200 -10.46 20.49 -45.56
CA VAL A 200 -9.89 19.17 -45.83
C VAL A 200 -9.54 18.60 -44.46
N LYS A 201 -10.39 17.71 -43.93
CA LYS A 201 -10.08 16.98 -42.70
C LYS A 201 -8.74 16.27 -42.96
N PRO A 202 -7.70 16.52 -42.14
CA PRO A 202 -6.44 15.81 -42.30
C PRO A 202 -6.70 14.31 -42.24
N ALA A 203 -5.97 13.55 -43.07
CA ALA A 203 -6.10 12.10 -43.10
C ALA A 203 -5.96 11.53 -41.68
N PRO A 204 -6.80 10.56 -41.28
CA PRO A 204 -6.79 10.05 -39.93
C PRO A 204 -5.42 9.47 -39.60
N LYS A 205 -4.76 10.06 -38.60
CA LYS A 205 -3.46 9.58 -38.11
C LYS A 205 -3.73 8.48 -37.10
N VAL A 206 -3.07 7.35 -37.26
CA VAL A 206 -3.18 6.20 -36.37
C VAL A 206 -1.83 6.01 -35.67
N ALA A 207 -1.83 6.03 -34.34
CA ALA A 207 -0.68 5.90 -33.48
C ALA A 207 -1.08 5.28 -32.14
N LEU A 208 -0.55 4.09 -31.86
CA LEU A 208 -0.59 3.44 -30.55
C LEU A 208 0.83 3.50 -29.96
N SER A 209 0.95 3.88 -28.70
CA SER A 209 2.22 3.89 -27.99
C SER A 209 2.07 3.25 -26.61
N ALA A 210 3.18 2.76 -26.06
CA ALA A 210 3.16 2.15 -24.76
C ALA A 210 4.47 2.36 -24.00
N VAL A 211 4.37 2.45 -22.67
CA VAL A 211 5.53 2.50 -21.77
C VAL A 211 5.33 1.49 -20.63
N ALA A 212 6.35 0.68 -20.37
CA ALA A 212 6.38 -0.25 -19.25
C ALA A 212 7.23 0.29 -18.09
N PHE A 213 6.73 0.08 -16.88
CA PHE A 213 7.38 0.40 -15.61
C PHE A 213 7.37 -0.84 -14.73
N LEU A 214 8.46 -1.04 -13.99
CA LEU A 214 8.57 -2.06 -12.96
C LEU A 214 8.46 -1.40 -11.58
N GLY A 215 7.81 -2.08 -10.65
CA GLY A 215 7.74 -1.64 -9.27
C GLY A 215 7.13 -2.69 -8.35
N PHE A 216 6.97 -2.35 -7.08
CA PHE A 216 6.34 -3.21 -6.08
C PHE A 216 5.01 -2.58 -5.63
N ASP A 217 3.92 -3.33 -5.63
CA ASP A 217 2.60 -2.86 -5.21
C ASP A 217 2.23 -3.26 -3.77
N GLY A 218 3.20 -3.84 -3.07
CA GLY A 218 3.01 -4.35 -1.73
C GLY A 218 2.47 -5.77 -1.69
N GLU A 219 2.19 -6.45 -2.79
CA GLU A 219 1.98 -7.92 -2.78
C GLU A 219 3.14 -8.64 -3.47
N GLY A 220 3.76 -7.98 -4.45
CA GLY A 220 4.95 -8.49 -5.11
C GLY A 220 5.49 -7.50 -6.13
N LEU A 221 6.32 -8.03 -7.03
CA LEU A 221 6.79 -7.32 -8.20
C LEU A 221 5.65 -7.19 -9.22
N VAL A 222 5.49 -6.01 -9.82
CA VAL A 222 4.44 -5.72 -10.79
C VAL A 222 5.01 -4.95 -11.97
N MET A 223 4.65 -5.41 -13.18
CA MET A 223 4.84 -4.64 -14.41
C MET A 223 3.60 -3.81 -14.69
N SER A 224 3.75 -2.49 -14.73
CA SER A 224 2.70 -1.54 -15.14
C SER A 224 2.93 -1.09 -16.58
N VAL A 225 1.96 -1.31 -17.44
CA VAL A 225 2.00 -0.92 -18.86
C VAL A 225 1.01 0.20 -19.10
N ARG A 226 1.49 1.38 -19.46
CA ARG A 226 0.67 2.51 -19.89
C ARG A 226 0.49 2.45 -21.40
N ALA A 227 -0.73 2.20 -21.87
CA ALA A 227 -1.11 2.26 -23.27
C ALA A 227 -1.70 3.65 -23.57
N GLU A 228 -1.27 4.29 -24.65
CA GLU A 228 -1.74 5.62 -25.05
C GLU A 228 -2.13 5.66 -26.53
N ASN A 229 -3.30 6.22 -26.80
CA ASN A 229 -3.79 6.43 -28.16
C ASN A 229 -3.43 7.84 -28.65
N GLY A 230 -2.32 7.94 -29.39
CA GLY A 230 -1.91 9.17 -30.06
C GLY A 230 -2.59 9.42 -31.42
N SER A 231 -3.57 8.59 -31.78
CA SER A 231 -4.32 8.69 -33.03
C SER A 231 -5.34 9.82 -32.97
N SER A 232 -5.81 10.26 -34.14
CA SER A 232 -7.00 11.11 -34.26
C SER A 232 -8.32 10.33 -34.26
N VAL A 233 -8.25 9.00 -34.07
CA VAL A 233 -9.39 8.06 -34.06
C VAL A 233 -9.29 7.11 -32.88
N SER A 234 -10.41 6.55 -32.44
CA SER A 234 -10.42 5.59 -31.35
C SER A 234 -9.79 4.26 -31.76
N LEU A 235 -9.18 3.58 -30.79
CA LEU A 235 -8.69 2.21 -30.94
C LEU A 235 -9.65 1.26 -30.23
N GLU A 236 -9.94 0.13 -30.87
CA GLU A 236 -10.81 -0.91 -30.34
C GLU A 236 -10.01 -2.17 -30.01
N LYS A 237 -10.48 -2.91 -28.99
CA LYS A 237 -9.94 -4.22 -28.59
C LYS A 237 -8.41 -4.21 -28.44
N VAL A 238 -7.86 -3.18 -27.77
CA VAL A 238 -6.41 -3.10 -27.55
C VAL A 238 -6.02 -4.18 -26.54
N GLN A 239 -5.46 -5.27 -27.04
CA GLN A 239 -4.92 -6.37 -26.26
C GLN A 239 -3.49 -6.03 -25.85
N VAL A 240 -3.22 -6.10 -24.55
CA VAL A 240 -1.90 -5.89 -23.96
C VAL A 240 -1.42 -7.21 -23.39
N THR A 241 -0.33 -7.74 -23.96
CA THR A 241 0.22 -9.04 -23.61
C THR A 241 1.60 -8.88 -22.98
N PRO A 242 1.78 -9.28 -21.71
CA PRO A 242 3.08 -9.24 -21.06
C PRO A 242 3.98 -10.37 -21.59
N ARG A 243 5.29 -10.12 -21.64
CA ARG A 243 6.33 -11.02 -22.13
C ARG A 243 7.55 -10.95 -21.24
N ALA A 244 8.27 -12.06 -21.16
CA ALA A 244 9.54 -12.14 -20.49
C ALA A 244 10.55 -12.92 -21.34
N SER A 245 11.84 -12.61 -21.16
CA SER A 245 12.93 -13.30 -21.86
C SER A 245 13.30 -14.64 -21.23
N SER A 246 12.79 -14.92 -20.02
CA SER A 246 13.12 -16.11 -19.23
C SER A 246 11.85 -16.82 -18.78
N GLU A 247 11.81 -18.15 -18.89
CA GLU A 247 10.69 -18.97 -18.41
C GLU A 247 10.57 -18.98 -16.88
N ALA A 248 11.62 -18.57 -16.18
CA ALA A 248 11.60 -18.35 -14.74
C ALA A 248 10.70 -17.17 -14.35
N LEU A 249 10.48 -16.22 -15.26
CA LEU A 249 9.62 -15.07 -15.04
C LEU A 249 8.22 -15.37 -15.56
N ARG A 250 7.24 -15.42 -14.68
CA ARG A 250 5.84 -15.69 -15.03
C ARG A 250 4.98 -14.49 -14.69
N PHE A 251 3.93 -14.26 -15.46
CA PHE A 251 2.95 -13.23 -15.12
C PHE A 251 1.72 -13.90 -14.52
N GLY A 252 1.28 -13.43 -13.35
CA GLY A 252 0.09 -13.93 -12.68
C GLY A 252 -1.21 -13.62 -13.44
N SER A 253 -1.15 -12.79 -14.48
CA SER A 253 -2.25 -12.53 -15.41
C SER A 253 -1.75 -12.63 -16.85
N PRO A 254 -2.52 -13.25 -17.76
CA PRO A 254 -2.18 -13.32 -19.18
C PRO A 254 -2.42 -11.95 -19.85
N ALA A 255 -2.85 -11.93 -21.10
CA ALA A 255 -3.22 -10.70 -21.78
C ALA A 255 -4.45 -10.03 -21.14
N LYS A 256 -4.46 -8.68 -21.15
CA LYS A 256 -5.61 -7.86 -20.75
C LYS A 256 -6.10 -7.08 -21.95
N VAL A 257 -7.42 -6.91 -22.07
CA VAL A 257 -8.04 -6.22 -23.21
C VAL A 257 -8.67 -4.91 -22.75
N ILE A 258 -8.31 -3.83 -23.43
CA ILE A 258 -8.99 -2.54 -23.34
C ILE A 258 -10.00 -2.51 -24.49
N SER A 259 -11.30 -2.57 -24.16
CA SER A 259 -12.36 -2.62 -25.17
C SER A 259 -12.34 -1.42 -26.11
N TYR A 260 -12.02 -0.24 -25.57
CA TYR A 260 -12.06 1.03 -26.29
C TYR A 260 -11.07 2.03 -25.69
N LEU A 261 -10.30 2.72 -26.54
CA LEU A 261 -9.33 3.74 -26.13
C LEU A 261 -9.48 4.99 -27.02
N ARG A 262 -9.95 6.11 -26.45
CA ARG A 262 -10.26 7.35 -27.17
C ARG A 262 -8.99 8.09 -27.63
N PRO A 263 -9.09 8.97 -28.64
CA PRO A 263 -7.98 9.87 -29.01
C PRO A 263 -7.45 10.64 -27.79
N GLY A 264 -6.13 10.59 -27.57
CA GLY A 264 -5.44 11.24 -26.45
C GLY A 264 -5.62 10.56 -25.08
N GLU A 265 -6.39 9.46 -25.01
CA GLU A 265 -6.58 8.72 -23.77
C GLU A 265 -5.38 7.81 -23.48
N SER A 266 -5.05 7.68 -22.20
CA SER A 266 -4.04 6.73 -21.73
C SER A 266 -4.58 5.90 -20.56
N LEU A 267 -4.38 4.59 -20.60
CA LEU A 267 -4.77 3.67 -19.54
C LEU A 267 -3.56 2.87 -19.06
N THR A 268 -3.51 2.57 -17.76
CA THR A 268 -2.43 1.77 -17.17
C THR A 268 -2.97 0.43 -16.70
N LEU A 269 -2.38 -0.65 -17.23
CA LEU A 269 -2.67 -2.02 -16.84
C LEU A 269 -1.53 -2.57 -15.99
N ARG A 270 -1.86 -3.38 -14.99
CA ARG A 270 -0.89 -3.97 -14.06
C ARG A 270 -0.83 -5.48 -14.24
N PHE A 271 0.37 -6.04 -14.26
CA PHE A 271 0.63 -7.47 -14.41
C PHE A 271 1.57 -7.91 -13.28
N PRO A 272 1.08 -8.65 -12.28
CA PRO A 272 1.93 -9.26 -11.26
C PRO A 272 2.98 -10.15 -11.92
N VAL A 273 4.21 -10.07 -11.44
CA VAL A 273 5.35 -10.84 -11.94
C VAL A 273 5.80 -11.81 -10.85
N ASP A 274 5.61 -13.09 -11.11
CA ASP A 274 6.15 -14.17 -10.30
C ASP A 274 7.59 -14.41 -10.73
N SER A 275 8.51 -14.27 -9.78
CA SER A 275 9.94 -14.27 -10.02
C SER A 275 10.60 -15.06 -8.89
N PRO A 276 11.29 -16.18 -9.16
CA PRO A 276 12.04 -16.89 -8.14
C PRO A 276 13.12 -15.98 -7.53
N PRO A 277 13.33 -16.03 -6.21
CA PRO A 277 14.27 -15.15 -5.51
C PRO A 277 15.71 -15.26 -6.07
N ASP A 278 16.13 -16.43 -6.54
CA ASP A 278 17.53 -16.69 -6.90
C ASP A 278 17.82 -16.74 -8.42
N SER A 279 16.81 -16.68 -9.30
CA SER A 279 17.02 -16.90 -10.76
C SER A 279 16.39 -15.86 -11.69
N ALA A 280 15.80 -14.79 -11.16
CA ALA A 280 15.01 -13.85 -11.93
C ALA A 280 15.82 -12.76 -12.66
N ALA A 281 16.96 -13.12 -13.24
CA ALA A 281 17.62 -12.26 -14.22
C ALA A 281 16.95 -12.44 -15.58
N GLY A 282 16.48 -11.34 -16.17
CA GLY A 282 15.86 -11.37 -17.50
C GLY A 282 15.38 -10.00 -17.92
N GLU A 283 14.62 -9.94 -19.00
CA GLU A 283 13.94 -8.74 -19.46
C GLU A 283 12.45 -8.99 -19.52
N VAL A 284 11.65 -7.98 -19.19
CA VAL A 284 10.22 -8.00 -19.38
C VAL A 284 9.79 -6.88 -20.32
N TRP A 285 8.79 -7.15 -21.14
CA TRP A 285 8.16 -6.15 -21.99
C TRP A 285 6.68 -6.50 -22.16
N ALA A 286 5.97 -5.62 -22.86
CA ALA A 286 4.61 -5.81 -23.28
C ALA A 286 4.46 -5.52 -24.77
N GLU A 287 3.66 -6.37 -25.41
CA GLU A 287 3.18 -6.24 -26.79
C GLU A 287 1.74 -5.77 -26.75
N LEU A 288 1.41 -4.80 -27.59
CA LEU A 288 0.07 -4.26 -27.73
C LEU A 288 -0.40 -4.44 -29.16
N GLU A 289 -1.61 -4.96 -29.33
CA GLU A 289 -2.28 -5.08 -30.62
C GLU A 289 -3.69 -4.51 -30.50
N GLY A 290 -4.15 -3.73 -31.47
CA GLY A 290 -5.51 -3.18 -31.49
C GLY A 290 -6.00 -2.93 -32.90
N GLU A 291 -7.21 -2.40 -33.02
CA GLU A 291 -7.84 -2.12 -34.31
C GLU A 291 -8.26 -0.65 -34.42
N ALA A 292 -8.00 -0.04 -35.57
CA ALA A 292 -8.40 1.32 -35.92
C ALA A 292 -8.91 1.35 -37.36
N LEU A 293 -10.16 1.75 -37.58
CA LEU A 293 -10.74 1.86 -38.93
C LEU A 293 -10.59 0.56 -39.76
N GLY A 294 -10.74 -0.61 -39.12
CA GLY A 294 -10.57 -1.91 -39.77
C GLY A 294 -9.13 -2.33 -40.07
N ARG A 295 -8.13 -1.57 -39.59
CA ARG A 295 -6.70 -1.91 -39.71
C ARG A 295 -6.13 -2.29 -38.34
N LYS A 296 -5.22 -3.26 -38.33
CA LYS A 296 -4.46 -3.61 -37.13
C LYS A 296 -3.38 -2.57 -36.85
N VAL A 297 -3.21 -2.26 -35.57
CA VAL A 297 -2.13 -1.42 -35.05
C VAL A 297 -1.39 -2.19 -33.97
N ALA A 298 -0.08 -2.01 -33.92
CA ALA A 298 0.75 -2.67 -32.91
C ALA A 298 1.74 -1.69 -32.30
N ALA A 299 2.07 -1.93 -31.04
CA ALA A 299 3.14 -1.24 -30.33
C ALA A 299 3.85 -2.22 -29.41
N ARG A 300 5.10 -1.92 -29.09
CA ARG A 300 5.90 -2.69 -28.14
C ARG A 300 6.57 -1.72 -27.19
N THR A 301 6.57 -2.07 -25.91
CA THR A 301 7.36 -1.35 -24.90
C THR A 301 8.83 -1.75 -25.00
N GLU A 302 9.73 -0.83 -24.63
CA GLU A 302 11.15 -1.19 -24.50
C GLU A 302 11.34 -2.29 -23.45
N PRO A 303 12.16 -3.32 -23.72
CA PRO A 303 12.52 -4.31 -22.72
C PRO A 303 13.10 -3.67 -21.47
N ARG A 304 12.61 -4.11 -20.31
CA ARG A 304 13.07 -3.65 -19.01
C ARG A 304 13.82 -4.77 -18.32
N PRO A 305 15.09 -4.58 -17.95
CA PRO A 305 15.84 -5.60 -17.23
C PRO A 305 15.26 -5.80 -15.84
N LEU A 306 14.98 -7.05 -15.52
CA LEU A 306 14.78 -7.55 -14.18
C LEU A 306 16.10 -8.14 -13.68
N ARG A 307 16.60 -7.63 -12.56
CA ARG A 307 17.70 -8.26 -11.83
C ARG A 307 17.11 -8.95 -10.62
N SER A 308 17.69 -10.08 -10.19
CA SER A 308 17.29 -10.67 -8.91
C SER A 308 17.32 -9.57 -7.85
N PRO A 309 16.20 -9.31 -7.17
CA PRO A 309 16.12 -8.21 -6.23
C PRO A 309 16.86 -8.52 -4.92
N LEU A 310 17.31 -9.77 -4.72
CA LEU A 310 18.14 -10.14 -3.58
C LEU A 310 19.57 -10.47 -4.02
N PRO A 311 20.57 -9.66 -3.64
CA PRO A 311 21.98 -10.04 -3.79
C PRO A 311 22.31 -11.27 -2.93
N GLY A 312 23.47 -11.87 -3.19
CA GLY A 312 24.01 -12.92 -2.32
C GLY A 312 24.08 -12.41 -0.88
N LEU A 313 23.54 -13.19 0.06
CA LEU A 313 23.56 -12.88 1.48
C LEU A 313 24.74 -13.60 2.13
N GLU A 314 25.55 -12.83 2.86
CA GLU A 314 26.60 -13.30 3.74
C GLU A 314 26.05 -13.31 5.19
N PRO A 315 25.99 -14.49 5.85
CA PRO A 315 25.64 -14.57 7.26
C PRO A 315 26.55 -13.67 8.10
N ALA A 316 25.95 -12.87 8.98
CA ALA A 316 26.70 -11.98 9.86
C ALA A 316 26.21 -12.11 11.30
N GLU A 317 27.09 -12.56 12.18
CA GLU A 317 26.78 -12.67 13.61
C GLU A 317 26.75 -11.28 14.26
N VAL A 318 25.69 -11.00 15.00
CA VAL A 318 25.51 -9.76 15.75
C VAL A 318 24.89 -10.08 17.10
N ALA A 319 25.29 -9.35 18.15
CA ALA A 319 24.65 -9.48 19.45
C ALA A 319 23.16 -9.06 19.38
N THR A 320 22.30 -9.62 20.24
CA THR A 320 20.86 -9.33 20.25
C THR A 320 20.54 -7.85 20.37
N ALA A 321 21.26 -7.10 21.23
CA ALA A 321 21.08 -5.66 21.36
C ALA A 321 21.43 -4.91 20.06
N GLU A 322 22.49 -5.34 19.37
CA GLU A 322 22.92 -4.78 18.10
C GLU A 322 21.93 -5.09 16.98
N TRP A 323 21.37 -6.30 16.98
CA TRP A 323 20.31 -6.70 16.07
C TRP A 323 19.11 -5.76 16.17
N HIS A 324 18.63 -5.50 17.39
CA HIS A 324 17.50 -4.59 17.61
C HIS A 324 17.80 -3.17 17.11
N ARG A 325 18.98 -2.66 17.42
CA ARG A 325 19.41 -1.34 16.94
C ARG A 325 19.38 -1.26 15.42
N ARG A 326 20.00 -2.23 14.73
CA ARG A 326 20.06 -2.26 13.27
C ARG A 326 18.68 -2.46 12.65
N ALA A 327 17.93 -3.47 13.08
CA ALA A 327 16.61 -3.77 12.55
C ALA A 327 15.62 -2.61 12.74
N SER A 328 15.72 -1.86 13.85
CA SER A 328 14.85 -0.70 14.12
C SER A 328 14.99 0.44 13.10
N ALA A 329 16.17 0.57 12.48
CA ALA A 329 16.45 1.58 11.47
C ALA A 329 15.93 1.20 10.08
N LEU A 330 15.59 -0.07 9.86
CA LEU A 330 15.20 -0.62 8.56
C LEU A 330 13.71 -0.50 8.27
N VAL A 331 13.36 -0.62 6.99
CA VAL A 331 11.98 -0.84 6.55
C VAL A 331 11.55 -2.21 7.05
N ARG A 332 10.38 -2.28 7.68
CA ARG A 332 9.82 -3.51 8.25
C ARG A 332 8.58 -3.93 7.46
N ARG A 333 8.43 -5.24 7.27
CA ARG A 333 7.18 -5.85 6.82
C ARG A 333 6.87 -7.10 7.63
N ASP A 334 5.59 -7.27 7.93
CA ASP A 334 5.10 -8.40 8.71
C ASP A 334 4.26 -9.33 7.83
N GLU A 335 4.39 -10.63 8.03
CA GLU A 335 3.49 -11.64 7.51
C GLU A 335 2.98 -12.51 8.65
N VAL A 336 1.65 -12.60 8.77
CA VAL A 336 1.00 -13.38 9.83
C VAL A 336 0.38 -14.61 9.22
N ARG A 337 0.76 -15.79 9.73
CA ARG A 337 0.11 -17.08 9.44
C ARG A 337 -0.63 -17.53 10.69
N THR A 338 -1.94 -17.41 10.66
CA THR A 338 -2.81 -17.80 11.78
C THR A 338 -3.30 -19.23 11.63
N LYS A 339 -3.42 -19.95 12.76
CA LYS A 339 -4.08 -21.27 12.85
C LYS A 339 -3.41 -22.36 12.02
N VAL A 340 -2.10 -22.51 12.16
CA VAL A 340 -1.42 -23.69 11.64
C VAL A 340 -1.83 -24.87 12.54
N ALA A 341 -2.46 -25.89 11.95
CA ALA A 341 -2.98 -27.08 12.65
C ALA A 341 -1.85 -28.04 13.03
N MET A 342 -0.93 -27.55 13.87
CA MET A 342 0.26 -28.22 14.34
C MET A 342 0.66 -27.59 15.67
N ALA A 343 1.25 -28.40 16.56
CA ALA A 343 1.77 -27.94 17.84
C ALA A 343 2.81 -26.83 17.63
N ALA A 344 2.78 -25.78 18.47
CA ALA A 344 3.63 -24.61 18.29
C ALA A 344 5.14 -24.90 18.42
N SER A 345 5.53 -25.92 19.19
CA SER A 345 6.91 -26.40 19.25
C SER A 345 7.35 -27.05 17.93
N GLU A 346 6.54 -27.94 17.38
CA GLU A 346 6.81 -28.62 16.11
C GLU A 346 6.87 -27.60 14.96
N ALA A 347 5.92 -26.66 14.95
CA ALA A 347 5.88 -25.59 13.98
C ALA A 347 7.13 -24.69 14.05
N PHE A 348 7.59 -24.36 15.26
CA PHE A 348 8.79 -23.55 15.45
C PHE A 348 10.05 -24.27 14.97
N ASP A 349 10.22 -25.55 15.34
CA ASP A 349 11.39 -26.35 14.95
C ASP A 349 11.43 -26.60 13.44
N GLU A 350 10.28 -26.87 12.82
CA GLU A 350 10.17 -27.02 11.37
C GLU A 350 10.56 -25.73 10.65
N MET A 351 10.03 -24.59 11.09
CA MET A 351 10.34 -23.29 10.48
C MET A 351 11.82 -22.95 10.69
N LEU A 352 12.36 -23.16 11.88
CA LEU A 352 13.77 -22.95 12.20
C LEU A 352 14.69 -23.76 11.28
N SER A 353 14.36 -25.04 11.05
CA SER A 353 15.10 -25.91 10.13
C SER A 353 15.09 -25.36 8.70
N ARG A 354 13.92 -24.92 8.23
CA ARG A 354 13.76 -24.38 6.86
C ARG A 354 14.44 -23.04 6.67
N VAL A 355 14.40 -22.13 7.64
CA VAL A 355 15.01 -20.79 7.47
C VAL A 355 16.53 -20.79 7.61
N ARG A 356 17.15 -21.81 8.22
CA ARG A 356 18.62 -21.92 8.32
C ARG A 356 19.31 -21.98 6.95
N THR A 357 18.62 -22.44 5.91
CA THR A 357 19.17 -22.53 4.54
C THR A 357 19.18 -21.19 3.80
N THR A 358 18.63 -20.14 4.39
CA THR A 358 18.40 -18.85 3.72
C THR A 358 19.63 -17.94 3.66
N GLY A 359 20.76 -18.37 4.23
CA GLY A 359 22.01 -17.58 4.23
C GLY A 359 22.02 -16.43 5.23
N LEU A 360 21.15 -16.46 6.25
CA LEU A 360 21.21 -15.57 7.40
C LEU A 360 21.85 -16.26 8.60
N ALA A 361 22.64 -15.53 9.37
CA ALA A 361 23.17 -16.01 10.65
C ALA A 361 22.03 -16.04 11.67
N LEU A 362 21.84 -17.19 12.31
CA LEU A 362 20.88 -17.37 13.39
C LEU A 362 21.45 -16.81 14.70
N LEU A 363 20.69 -15.96 15.36
CA LEU A 363 20.95 -15.58 16.75
C LEU A 363 20.28 -16.60 17.68
N ASP A 364 20.75 -16.66 18.94
CA ASP A 364 20.23 -17.58 19.94
C ASP A 364 18.68 -17.51 20.02
N PRO A 365 17.98 -18.61 19.72
CA PRO A 365 16.53 -18.64 19.80
C PRO A 365 16.09 -18.60 21.26
N GLU A 366 15.04 -17.83 21.54
CA GLU A 366 14.43 -17.72 22.86
C GLU A 366 13.15 -18.55 22.87
N VAL A 367 13.08 -19.55 23.76
CA VAL A 367 11.91 -20.43 23.89
C VAL A 367 11.38 -20.38 25.31
N ILE A 368 10.10 -20.07 25.46
CA ILE A 368 9.36 -20.08 26.72
C ILE A 368 8.25 -21.12 26.61
N HIS A 369 8.26 -22.10 27.52
CA HIS A 369 7.25 -23.14 27.60
C HIS A 369 6.62 -23.17 28.98
N SER A 370 5.29 -23.05 29.05
CA SER A 370 4.54 -23.01 30.31
C SER A 370 3.44 -24.07 30.35
N GLY A 371 3.79 -25.31 29.97
CA GLY A 371 2.93 -26.49 30.00
C GLY A 371 1.81 -26.48 28.97
N THR A 372 0.90 -25.51 29.05
CA THR A 372 -0.25 -25.36 28.13
C THR A 372 0.01 -24.37 27.00
N SER A 373 1.10 -23.60 27.05
CA SER A 373 1.45 -22.65 26.00
C SER A 373 2.95 -22.70 25.67
N TYR A 374 3.23 -22.39 24.42
CA TYR A 374 4.55 -22.33 23.83
C TYR A 374 4.74 -20.99 23.14
N MET A 375 5.91 -20.40 23.34
CA MET A 375 6.34 -19.17 22.70
C MET A 375 7.79 -19.34 22.27
N GLY A 376 8.03 -19.32 20.96
CA GLY A 376 9.35 -19.40 20.36
C GLY A 376 9.65 -18.14 19.57
N HIS A 377 10.83 -17.57 19.79
CA HIS A 377 11.33 -16.41 19.07
C HIS A 377 12.70 -16.74 18.48
N LEU A 378 12.91 -16.39 17.21
CA LEU A 378 14.23 -16.41 16.60
C LEU A 378 14.48 -15.11 15.85
N LYS A 379 15.76 -14.75 15.78
CA LYS A 379 16.26 -13.58 15.06
C LYS A 379 17.39 -14.04 14.15
N MET A 380 17.46 -13.47 12.96
CA MET A 380 18.51 -13.76 12.00
C MET A 380 19.02 -12.48 11.35
N PHE A 381 20.27 -12.49 10.90
CA PHE A 381 20.92 -11.33 10.30
C PHE A 381 21.89 -11.71 9.18
N ALA A 382 21.95 -10.88 8.15
CA ALA A 382 22.92 -11.00 7.06
C ALA A 382 23.31 -9.62 6.52
N LEU A 383 24.40 -9.60 5.78
CA LEU A 383 24.80 -8.49 4.93
C LEU A 383 24.83 -8.97 3.49
N ASP A 384 24.66 -8.08 2.53
CA ASP A 384 24.98 -8.39 1.14
C ASP A 384 26.43 -8.03 0.76
N ASP A 385 26.76 -8.25 -0.52
CA ASP A 385 28.03 -7.86 -1.15
C ASP A 385 28.35 -6.36 -1.01
N ARG A 386 27.32 -5.52 -0.88
CA ARG A 386 27.43 -4.06 -0.67
C ARG A 386 27.37 -3.65 0.81
N LYS A 387 27.41 -4.62 1.72
CA LYS A 387 27.31 -4.44 3.17
C LYS A 387 25.99 -3.81 3.65
N ARG A 388 24.92 -3.95 2.87
CA ARG A 388 23.56 -3.56 3.27
C ARG A 388 22.97 -4.61 4.20
N PRO A 389 22.31 -4.20 5.30
CA PRO A 389 21.77 -5.10 6.30
C PRO A 389 20.42 -5.70 5.93
N TYR A 390 20.28 -6.99 6.23
CA TYR A 390 19.04 -7.75 6.15
C TYR A 390 18.80 -8.40 7.51
N ALA A 391 17.59 -8.28 8.03
CA ALA A 391 17.21 -8.96 9.26
C ALA A 391 15.87 -9.68 9.09
N PHE A 392 15.73 -10.77 9.82
CA PHE A 392 14.52 -11.56 9.86
C PHE A 392 14.23 -11.94 11.31
N ALA A 393 12.97 -11.93 11.70
CA ALA A 393 12.55 -12.51 12.97
C ALA A 393 11.29 -13.35 12.77
N LEU A 394 11.16 -14.40 13.57
CA LEU A 394 9.99 -15.26 13.59
C LEU A 394 9.54 -15.41 15.03
N ASP A 395 8.24 -15.14 15.24
CA ASP A 395 7.55 -15.36 16.50
C ASP A 395 6.52 -16.47 16.29
N CYS A 396 6.65 -17.57 17.04
CA CYS A 396 5.68 -18.65 17.09
C CYS A 396 5.01 -18.64 18.47
N VAL A 397 3.69 -18.54 18.51
CA VAL A 397 2.91 -18.58 19.75
C VAL A 397 1.75 -19.55 19.57
N GLY A 398 1.53 -20.43 20.53
CA GLY A 398 0.40 -21.36 20.48
C GLY A 398 0.43 -22.40 21.59
N ASP A 399 -0.29 -23.49 21.36
CA ASP A 399 -0.37 -24.63 22.26
C ASP A 399 -0.01 -25.93 21.52
N PHE A 400 -0.41 -27.07 22.06
CA PHE A 400 -0.15 -28.40 21.50
C PHE A 400 -1.07 -28.76 20.31
N ARG A 401 -2.05 -27.91 19.97
CA ARG A 401 -3.02 -28.15 18.89
C ARG A 401 -2.89 -27.14 17.76
N GLU A 402 -2.70 -25.87 18.11
CA GLU A 402 -2.67 -24.79 17.14
C GLU A 402 -1.50 -23.82 17.40
N SER A 403 -0.98 -23.27 16.31
CA SER A 403 0.06 -22.26 16.33
C SER A 403 -0.26 -21.04 15.48
N LYS A 404 0.24 -19.89 15.94
CA LYS A 404 0.26 -18.62 15.24
C LYS A 404 1.70 -18.24 14.99
N ILE A 405 2.05 -18.07 13.72
CA ILE A 405 3.39 -17.71 13.28
C ILE A 405 3.33 -16.28 12.75
N THR A 406 4.25 -15.44 13.24
CA THR A 406 4.45 -14.09 12.72
C THR A 406 5.88 -13.99 12.20
N LEU A 407 6.01 -13.60 10.94
CA LEU A 407 7.28 -13.39 10.26
C LEU A 407 7.52 -11.89 10.12
N HIS A 408 8.74 -11.46 10.42
CA HIS A 408 9.15 -10.07 10.36
C HIS A 408 10.36 -9.95 9.44
N PHE A 409 10.25 -9.11 8.41
CA PHE A 409 11.28 -8.89 7.40
C PHE A 409 11.79 -7.46 7.50
N TYR A 410 13.12 -7.30 7.47
CA TYR A 410 13.77 -6.00 7.61
C TYR A 410 14.87 -5.83 6.55
N ALA A 411 14.86 -4.70 5.84
CA ALA A 411 15.92 -4.28 4.91
C ALA A 411 15.87 -2.77 4.69
N GLU A 412 16.88 -2.21 4.02
CA GLU A 412 17.00 -0.75 3.82
C GLU A 412 15.88 -0.13 2.97
N SER A 413 15.24 -0.92 2.09
CA SER A 413 14.18 -0.43 1.21
C SER A 413 13.03 -1.43 1.09
N ALA A 414 11.85 -0.95 0.68
CA ALA A 414 10.67 -1.80 0.51
C ALA A 414 10.88 -2.91 -0.54
N GLU A 415 11.62 -2.62 -1.62
CA GLU A 415 12.00 -3.59 -2.63
C GLU A 415 12.84 -4.74 -2.04
N LEU A 416 13.87 -4.39 -1.27
CA LEU A 416 14.74 -5.38 -0.63
C LEU A 416 14.00 -6.20 0.44
N VAL A 417 13.07 -5.58 1.17
CA VAL A 417 12.21 -6.28 2.13
C VAL A 417 11.30 -7.29 1.42
N MET A 418 10.72 -6.92 0.28
CA MET A 418 9.88 -7.84 -0.50
C MET A 418 10.70 -9.00 -1.06
N ALA A 419 11.89 -8.72 -1.57
CA ALA A 419 12.80 -9.75 -2.04
C ALA A 419 13.18 -10.74 -0.92
N LEU A 420 13.50 -10.21 0.28
CA LEU A 420 13.84 -11.03 1.44
C LEU A 420 12.66 -11.91 1.82
N ARG A 421 11.46 -11.32 1.86
CA ARG A 421 10.21 -12.05 2.11
C ARG A 421 10.07 -13.23 1.14
N GLU A 422 10.12 -13.00 -0.16
CA GLU A 422 9.95 -14.08 -1.15
C GLU A 422 10.97 -15.21 -0.94
N ARG A 423 12.23 -14.88 -0.65
CA ARG A 423 13.27 -15.88 -0.35
C ARG A 423 12.93 -16.72 0.87
N ILE A 424 12.58 -16.09 1.98
CA ILE A 424 12.22 -16.81 3.21
C ILE A 424 10.97 -17.65 2.98
N LEU A 425 9.95 -17.13 2.31
CA LEU A 425 8.72 -17.88 2.05
C LEU A 425 8.95 -19.07 1.11
N ALA A 426 9.83 -18.94 0.12
CA ALA A 426 10.22 -20.05 -0.76
C ALA A 426 10.93 -21.16 0.04
N ALA A 427 11.87 -20.79 0.93
CA ALA A 427 12.52 -21.73 1.83
C ALA A 427 11.50 -22.42 2.76
N LEU A 428 10.58 -21.65 3.35
CA LEU A 428 9.49 -22.18 4.17
C LEU A 428 8.53 -23.08 3.39
N ALA A 429 8.37 -22.89 2.08
CA ALA A 429 7.56 -23.77 1.24
C ALA A 429 8.29 -25.06 0.81
N GLY A 430 9.59 -25.19 1.10
CA GLY A 430 10.41 -26.33 0.64
C GLY A 430 10.74 -26.27 -0.85
N LYS A 431 10.74 -25.07 -1.44
CA LYS A 431 11.06 -24.83 -2.87
C LYS A 431 12.47 -24.26 -3.08
N GLY A 432 13.37 -24.47 -2.11
CA GLY A 432 14.73 -23.96 -2.10
C GLY A 432 15.73 -24.90 -2.74
#